data_AF-A0A1I7ERK1-F1
#
_entry.id   AF-A0A1I7ERK1-F1
#
_cell.length_a   1.000
_cell.length_b   1.000
_cell.length_c   1.000
_cell.angle_alpha   90.00
_cell.angle_beta   90.00
_cell.angle_gamma   90.00
#
_symmetry.space_group_name_H-M   'P 1'
#
loop_
_entity.id
_entity.type
_entity.pdbx_description
1 polymer ?
#
loop_
_entity_poly.entity_id
_entity_poly.type
_entity_poly.pdbx_seq_one_letter_code
_entity_poly.pdbx_strand_id
1 'polypeptide(L)'
;MVTGKSPVYRLNNGIEMPAFGLGVFRSEPEKTVAAVRSAVANGYRLIDTAAAYMNEQQVGEGIYVSYVTPHSARQWNRLWCKSVDE
;
A
#
# COMPACT_ATOMS: atom_id res chain seq x y z
N MET A 1 5.60 -13.99 -12.11
CA MET A 1 5.95 -13.22 -10.90
C MET A 1 6.85 -12.08 -11.33
N VAL A 2 6.45 -10.83 -11.11
CA VAL A 2 7.32 -9.67 -11.41
C VAL A 2 8.36 -9.59 -10.31
N THR A 3 9.62 -9.88 -10.64
CA THR A 3 10.77 -9.91 -9.71
C THR A 3 11.53 -8.58 -9.64
N GLY A 4 11.07 -7.55 -10.35
CA GLY A 4 11.67 -6.22 -10.33
C GLY A 4 11.16 -5.36 -9.17
N LYS A 5 12.08 -4.72 -8.44
CA LYS A 5 11.75 -3.68 -7.46
C LYS A 5 11.12 -2.49 -8.21
N SER A 6 9.95 -2.01 -7.79
CA SER A 6 9.32 -0.85 -8.42
C SER A 6 10.29 0.33 -8.48
N PRO A 7 10.35 1.09 -9.60
CA PRO A 7 11.17 2.28 -9.69
C PRO A 7 10.80 3.25 -8.56
N VAL A 8 11.80 3.97 -8.05
CA VAL A 8 11.62 4.95 -6.97
C VAL A 8 12.05 6.32 -7.44
N TYR A 9 11.34 7.35 -6.98
CA TYR A 9 11.72 8.75 -7.18
C TYR A 9 12.21 9.33 -5.86
N ARG A 10 13.30 10.09 -5.93
CA ARG A 10 13.80 10.84 -4.77
C ARG A 10 13.09 12.18 -4.70
N LEU A 11 12.38 12.42 -3.61
CA LEU A 11 11.71 13.68 -3.32
C LEU A 11 12.72 14.76 -2.90
N ASN A 12 12.28 16.02 -2.90
CA ASN A 12 13.13 17.18 -2.55
C ASN A 12 13.73 17.13 -1.13
N ASN A 13 13.08 16.41 -0.22
CA ASN A 13 13.54 16.17 1.15
C ASN A 13 14.44 14.93 1.29
N GLY A 14 14.86 14.33 0.17
CA GLY A 14 15.79 13.21 0.12
C GLY A 14 15.15 11.83 0.31
N ILE A 15 13.85 11.76 0.55
CA ILE A 15 13.08 10.52 0.72
C ILE A 15 12.89 9.81 -0.62
N GLU A 16 13.04 8.49 -0.66
CA GLU A 16 12.70 7.65 -1.82
C GLU A 16 11.24 7.18 -1.74
N MET A 17 10.44 7.57 -2.73
CA MET A 17 9.02 7.18 -2.87
C MET A 17 8.84 6.24 -4.06
N PRO A 18 8.05 5.15 -3.95
CA PRO A 18 7.72 4.31 -5.10
C PRO A 18 7.01 5.10 -6.20
N ALA A 19 7.43 4.89 -7.45
CA ALA A 19 6.82 5.49 -8.64
C ALA A 19 5.40 4.98 -8.93
N PHE A 20 5.09 3.77 -8.47
CA PHE A 20 3.79 3.12 -8.65
C PHE A 20 3.19 2.75 -7.30
N GLY A 21 1.89 3.03 -7.14
CA GLY A 21 1.11 2.72 -5.95
C GLY A 21 -0.33 2.33 -6.27
N LEU A 22 -1.06 1.85 -5.27
CA LEU A 22 -2.49 1.60 -5.33
C LEU A 22 -3.23 2.72 -4.61
N GLY A 23 -4.11 3.43 -5.31
CA GLY A 23 -5.09 4.33 -4.69
C GLY A 23 -6.40 3.62 -4.38
N VAL A 24 -6.98 3.88 -3.21
CA VAL A 24 -8.25 3.25 -2.75
C VAL A 24 -9.46 4.18 -2.76
N PHE A 25 -9.38 5.28 -3.53
CA PHE A 25 -10.47 6.25 -3.65
C PHE A 25 -11.79 5.58 -4.08
N ARG A 26 -12.87 5.85 -3.33
CA ARG A 26 -14.24 5.34 -3.57
C ARG A 26 -14.34 3.81 -3.65
N SER A 27 -13.37 3.08 -3.10
CA SER A 27 -13.47 1.62 -2.99
C SER A 27 -14.40 1.24 -1.84
N GLU A 28 -15.34 0.34 -2.12
CA GLU A 28 -16.17 -0.28 -1.07
C GLU A 28 -15.29 -0.99 -0.03
N PRO A 29 -15.64 -0.96 1.26
CA PRO A 29 -14.84 -1.54 2.33
C PRO A 29 -14.33 -2.97 2.04
N GLU A 30 -15.21 -3.87 1.61
CA GLU A 30 -14.87 -5.27 1.32
C GLU A 30 -13.90 -5.39 0.14
N LYS A 31 -14.03 -4.51 -0.86
CA LYS A 31 -13.14 -4.46 -2.03
C LYS A 31 -11.78 -3.87 -1.67
N THR A 32 -11.73 -2.92 -0.74
CA THR A 32 -10.48 -2.28 -0.27
C THR A 32 -9.53 -3.31 0.34
N VAL A 33 -10.02 -4.18 1.23
CA VAL A 33 -9.19 -5.24 1.85
C VAL A 33 -8.58 -6.15 0.78
N ALA A 34 -9.41 -6.62 -0.15
CA ALA A 34 -8.97 -7.52 -1.22
C ALA A 34 -7.99 -6.86 -2.20
N ALA A 35 -8.24 -5.59 -2.56
CA ALA A 35 -7.38 -4.82 -3.45
C ALA A 35 -6.00 -4.57 -2.83
N VAL A 36 -5.96 -4.11 -1.59
CA VAL A 36 -4.71 -3.87 -0.85
C VAL A 36 -3.93 -5.18 -0.70
N ARG A 37 -4.61 -6.28 -0.35
CA ARG A 37 -3.98 -7.59 -0.25
C ARG A 37 -3.34 -8.04 -1.56
N SER A 38 -4.07 -7.89 -2.67
CA SER A 38 -3.58 -8.24 -3.99
C SER A 38 -2.38 -7.38 -4.40
N ALA A 39 -2.44 -6.07 -4.16
CA ALA A 39 -1.35 -5.16 -4.47
C ALA A 39 -0.06 -5.50 -3.72
N VAL A 40 -0.14 -5.71 -2.41
CA VAL A 40 1.03 -6.08 -1.60
C VAL A 40 1.64 -7.40 -2.06
N ALA A 41 0.80 -8.40 -2.35
CA ALA A 41 1.22 -9.70 -2.87
C ALA A 41 1.90 -9.61 -4.25
N ASN A 42 1.49 -8.65 -5.08
CA ASN A 42 2.09 -8.38 -6.39
C ASN A 42 3.30 -7.42 -6.34
N GLY A 43 3.75 -7.03 -5.15
CA GLY A 43 4.97 -6.23 -5.00
C GLY A 43 4.76 -4.73 -4.89
N TYR A 44 3.52 -4.24 -4.81
CA TYR A 44 3.26 -2.83 -4.56
C TYR A 44 3.75 -2.42 -3.17
N ARG A 45 4.35 -1.23 -3.09
CA ARG A 45 4.93 -0.69 -1.84
C ARG A 45 4.41 0.70 -1.48
N LEU A 46 3.48 1.24 -2.26
CA LEU A 46 2.78 2.49 -1.99
C LEU A 46 1.27 2.22 -2.02
N ILE A 47 0.61 2.51 -0.91
CA ILE A 47 -0.85 2.53 -0.80
C ILE A 47 -1.25 3.98 -0.47
N ASP A 48 -2.17 4.51 -1.27
CA ASP A 48 -2.65 5.88 -1.19
C ASP A 48 -4.13 5.87 -0.77
N THR A 49 -4.41 6.54 0.35
CA THR A 49 -5.72 6.64 1.00
C THR A 49 -5.96 8.09 1.46
N ALA A 50 -7.12 8.36 2.03
CA ALA A 50 -7.44 9.62 2.69
C ALA A 50 -8.48 9.38 3.77
N ALA A 51 -8.46 10.16 4.85
CA ALA A 51 -9.47 10.09 5.90
C ALA A 51 -10.90 10.28 5.35
N ALA A 52 -11.05 11.17 4.36
CA ALA A 52 -12.32 11.41 3.66
C ALA A 52 -12.90 10.16 2.96
N TYR A 53 -12.10 9.12 2.70
CA TYR A 53 -12.57 7.90 2.05
C TYR A 53 -13.23 6.94 3.04
N MET A 54 -13.06 7.18 4.35
CA MET A 54 -13.63 6.38 5.45
C MET A 54 -13.35 4.87 5.33
N ASN A 55 -12.22 4.50 4.71
CA ASN A 55 -11.83 3.12 4.47
C ASN A 55 -10.41 2.76 4.95
N GLU A 56 -9.82 3.60 5.81
CA GLU A 56 -8.47 3.41 6.36
C GLU A 56 -8.36 2.13 7.21
N GLN A 57 -9.44 1.75 7.90
CA GLN A 57 -9.50 0.51 8.67
C GLN A 57 -9.31 -0.72 7.77
N GLN A 58 -9.96 -0.72 6.60
CA GLN A 58 -9.87 -1.80 5.61
C GLN A 58 -8.51 -1.81 4.92
N VAL A 59 -7.89 -0.64 4.72
CA VAL A 59 -6.50 -0.55 4.28
C VAL A 59 -5.57 -1.21 5.29
N GLY A 60 -5.72 -0.88 6.58
CA GLY A 60 -4.94 -1.47 7.67
C GLY A 60 -5.10 -3.00 7.76
N GLU A 61 -6.34 -3.49 7.62
CA GLU A 61 -6.63 -4.93 7.59
C GLU A 61 -5.99 -5.64 6.38
N GLY A 62 -6.13 -5.07 5.18
CA GLY A 62 -5.53 -5.62 3.97
C GLY A 62 -4.00 -5.70 4.06
N ILE A 63 -3.38 -4.69 4.66
CA ILE A 63 -1.95 -4.68 4.99
C ILE A 63 -1.63 -5.81 5.96
N TYR A 64 -2.31 -5.86 7.12
CA TYR A 64 -2.05 -6.84 8.17
C TYR A 64 -2.10 -8.28 7.66
N VAL A 65 -3.19 -8.66 6.97
CA VAL A 65 -3.37 -10.00 6.40
C VAL A 65 -2.28 -10.35 5.39
N SER A 66 -1.79 -9.35 4.64
CA SER A 66 -0.72 -9.55 3.65
C SER A 66 0.63 -9.89 4.27
N TYR A 67 0.91 -9.45 5.51
CA TYR A 67 2.19 -9.66 6.18
C TYR A 67 2.20 -10.86 7.15
N VAL A 68 1.03 -11.33 7.60
CA VAL A 68 0.90 -12.53 8.45
C VAL A 68 1.16 -13.83 7.66
N THR A 69 1.21 -13.76 6.32
CA THR A 69 1.57 -14.91 5.48
C THR A 69 3.11 -15.10 5.48
N PRO A 70 3.67 -16.30 5.73
CA PRO A 70 5.09 -16.50 6.06
C PRO A 70 6.11 -16.01 5.01
N HIS A 71 5.70 -15.78 3.76
CA HIS A 71 6.59 -15.41 2.66
C HIS A 71 6.84 -13.89 2.54
N SER A 72 6.08 -13.04 3.24
CA SER A 72 6.09 -11.56 3.08
C SER A 72 6.60 -10.78 4.31
N ALA A 73 6.73 -11.44 5.48
CA ALA A 73 7.13 -10.81 6.74
C ALA A 73 8.50 -10.08 6.70
N ARG A 74 9.35 -10.37 5.72
CA ARG A 74 10.72 -9.83 5.63
C ARG A 74 10.80 -8.40 5.05
N GLN A 75 9.70 -7.78 4.64
CA GLN A 75 9.71 -6.50 3.89
C GLN A 75 8.87 -5.36 4.50
N TRP A 76 8.40 -5.50 5.74
CA TRP A 76 7.51 -4.54 6.42
C TRP A 76 8.06 -3.09 6.45
N ASN A 77 9.38 -2.90 6.46
CA ASN A 77 10.04 -1.59 6.63
C ASN A 77 10.03 -0.67 5.39
N ARG A 78 9.24 -0.96 4.34
CA ARG A 78 9.22 -0.16 3.09
C ARG A 78 7.82 0.09 2.54
N LEU A 79 6.77 -0.10 3.34
CA LEU A 79 5.42 0.24 2.91
C LEU A 79 5.16 1.74 3.16
N TRP A 80 4.82 2.45 2.10
CA TRP A 80 4.35 3.82 2.16
C TRP A 80 2.83 3.83 2.26
N CYS A 81 2.29 4.38 3.35
CA CYS A 81 0.88 4.74 3.45
C CYS A 81 0.80 6.27 3.44
N LYS A 82 0.14 6.84 2.44
CA LYS A 82 -0.19 8.27 2.41
C LYS A 82 -1.67 8.40 2.69
N SER A 83 -2.02 9.11 3.75
CA SER A 83 -3.36 9.65 3.97
C SER A 83 -3.28 11.16 3.75
N VAL A 84 -4.22 11.70 2.98
CA VAL A 84 -4.42 13.16 2.90
C VAL A 84 -5.57 13.49 3.84
N ASP A 85 -5.25 14.25 4.89
CA ASP A 85 -6.24 14.90 5.74
C ASP A 85 -6.57 16.26 5.10
N GLU A 86 -7.85 16.66 5.09
CA GLU A 86 -8.30 17.98 4.62
C GLU A 86 -7.77 19.13 5.50
#